data_AF-A0A2V2FR76-F1
#
_entry.id   AF-A0A2V2FR76-F1
#
_cell.length_a   1.000
_cell.length_b   1.000
_cell.length_c   1.000
_cell.angle_alpha   90.00
_cell.angle_beta   90.00
_cell.angle_gamma   90.00
#
_symmetry.space_group_name_H-M   'P 1'
#
loop_
_entity.id
_entity.type
_entity.pdbx_description
1 polymer ?
#
loop_
_entity_poly.entity_id
_entity_poly.type
_entity_poly.pdbx_seq_one_letter_code
_entity_poly.pdbx_strand_id
1 'polypeptide(L)'
;MNCYYHPDQPAIGYCSECGKSLCKACVDRYGTNLCCDCVNAYGAKLKADKRKLLIRTGVIFGTVLILCLASGYFPFYVALVLAYALAGLPCGWHALSAIQPRMFLFLPIIGWVIYFVIKFFLSYCVGLVAMPVQIVKAFKAARTADHVATL
;
A
#
# COMPACT_ATOMS: atom_id res chain seq x y z
N MET A 1 36.26 -3.17 -14.51
CA MET A 1 34.99 -2.41 -14.56
C MET A 1 34.63 -2.04 -13.14
N ASN A 2 34.57 -0.74 -12.87
CA ASN A 2 34.48 -0.21 -11.51
C ASN A 2 33.02 0.14 -11.17
N CYS A 3 32.75 0.38 -9.89
CA CYS A 3 31.42 0.77 -9.44
C CYS A 3 31.05 2.14 -10.00
N TYR A 4 29.80 2.29 -10.43
CA TYR A 4 29.28 3.55 -10.98
C TYR A 4 29.39 4.73 -9.99
N TYR A 5 29.22 4.47 -8.69
CA TYR A 5 29.28 5.49 -7.63
C TYR A 5 30.66 5.61 -6.97
N HIS A 6 31.48 4.55 -7.07
CA HIS A 6 32.80 4.48 -6.46
C HIS A 6 33.81 4.02 -7.52
N PRO A 7 34.41 4.96 -8.27
CA PRO A 7 35.34 4.62 -9.33
C PRO A 7 36.58 3.88 -8.80
N ASP A 8 36.89 4.02 -7.51
CA ASP A 8 38.05 3.39 -6.88
C ASP A 8 37.80 1.94 -6.44
N GLN A 9 36.55 1.44 -6.52
CA GLN A 9 36.21 0.09 -6.09
C GLN A 9 35.79 -0.81 -7.27
N PRO A 10 36.25 -2.07 -7.29
CA PRO A 10 35.84 -3.03 -8.32
C PRO A 10 34.35 -3.36 -8.17
N ALA A 11 33.65 -3.41 -9.31
CA ALA A 11 32.26 -3.86 -9.33
C ALA A 11 32.17 -5.39 -9.20
N ILE A 12 31.29 -5.87 -8.35
CA ILE A 12 31.07 -7.30 -8.07
C ILE A 12 29.68 -7.74 -8.56
N GLY A 13 28.76 -6.79 -8.77
CA GLY A 13 27.42 -7.07 -9.28
C GLY A 13 26.88 -5.95 -10.14
N TYR A 14 25.69 -6.19 -10.68
CA TYR A 14 24.92 -5.24 -11.47
C TYR A 14 23.54 -5.04 -10.87
N CYS A 15 22.97 -3.85 -11.04
CA CYS A 15 21.59 -3.59 -10.64
C CYS A 15 20.61 -4.38 -11.53
N SER A 16 19.65 -5.09 -10.93
CA SER A 16 18.66 -5.88 -11.66
C SER A 16 17.69 -5.08 -12.53
N GLU A 17 17.52 -3.78 -12.24
CA GLU A 17 16.57 -2.89 -12.93
C GLU A 17 17.27 -2.03 -14.01
N CYS A 18 18.37 -1.37 -13.66
CA CYS A 18 19.05 -0.42 -14.55
C CYS A 18 20.38 -0.91 -15.13
N GLY A 19 20.89 -2.06 -14.69
CA GLY A 19 22.14 -2.64 -15.19
C GLY A 19 23.43 -1.93 -14.76
N LYS A 20 23.36 -0.88 -13.91
CA LYS A 20 24.56 -0.19 -13.39
C LYS A 20 25.46 -1.13 -12.57
N SER A 21 26.77 -1.00 -12.72
CA SER A 21 27.77 -1.75 -11.97
C SER A 21 27.89 -1.27 -10.52
N LEU A 22 27.88 -2.20 -9.56
CA LEU A 22 27.86 -1.93 -8.13
C LEU A 22 29.01 -2.67 -7.41
N CYS A 23 29.67 -2.00 -6.47
CA CYS A 23 30.61 -2.65 -5.55
C CYS A 23 29.88 -3.38 -4.43
N LYS A 24 30.62 -4.18 -3.65
CA LYS A 24 30.08 -4.93 -2.50
C LYS A 24 29.31 -4.04 -1.51
N ALA A 25 29.88 -2.87 -1.17
CA ALA A 25 29.25 -1.93 -0.25
C ALA A 25 27.90 -1.41 -0.76
N CYS A 26 27.74 -1.21 -2.07
CA CYS A 26 26.47 -0.76 -2.65
C CYS A 26 25.39 -1.85 -2.67
N VAL A 27 25.76 -3.10 -2.88
CA VAL A 27 24.82 -4.25 -2.90
C VAL A 27 24.36 -4.60 -1.48
N ASP A 28 25.29 -4.64 -0.52
CA ASP A 28 25.00 -5.01 0.87
C ASP A 28 24.12 -3.96 1.57
N ARG A 29 24.13 -2.70 1.11
CA ARG A 29 23.39 -1.59 1.75
C ARG A 29 21.88 -1.81 1.84
N TYR A 30 21.28 -2.46 0.84
CA TYR A 30 19.82 -2.66 0.77
C TYR A 30 19.43 -4.15 0.80
N GLY A 31 20.39 -5.06 0.98
CA GLY A 31 20.15 -6.52 0.98
C GLY A 31 19.54 -7.05 -0.32
N THR A 32 19.57 -6.25 -1.38
CA THR A 32 18.97 -6.54 -2.69
C THR A 32 19.88 -5.94 -3.77
N ASN A 33 19.89 -6.55 -4.96
CA ASN A 33 20.73 -6.11 -6.08
C ASN A 33 20.17 -4.84 -6.78
N LEU A 34 19.77 -3.82 -6.01
CA LEU A 34 19.24 -2.56 -6.51
C LEU A 34 20.15 -1.39 -6.14
N CYS A 35 20.34 -0.46 -7.08
CA CYS A 35 21.06 0.79 -6.82
C CYS A 35 20.18 1.79 -6.06
N CYS A 36 20.80 2.82 -5.46
CA CYS A 36 20.11 3.87 -4.72
C CYS A 36 18.98 4.53 -5.54
N ASP A 37 19.22 4.81 -6.82
CA ASP A 37 18.24 5.47 -7.69
C ASP A 37 17.00 4.58 -7.90
N CYS A 38 17.21 3.29 -8.16
CA CYS A 38 16.13 2.32 -8.36
C CYS A 38 15.36 2.05 -7.06
N VAL A 39 16.03 1.96 -5.91
CA VAL A 39 15.37 1.82 -4.60
C VAL A 39 14.48 3.04 -4.33
N ASN A 40 14.97 4.25 -4.61
CA ASN A 40 14.21 5.48 -4.44
C ASN A 40 13.02 5.55 -5.41
N ALA A 41 13.22 5.18 -6.68
CA ALA A 41 12.15 5.14 -7.67
C ALA A 41 11.07 4.10 -7.32
N TYR A 42 11.48 2.91 -6.86
CA TYR A 42 10.56 1.87 -6.39
C TYR A 42 9.78 2.34 -5.15
N GLY A 43 10.48 2.95 -4.18
CA GLY A 43 9.85 3.56 -3.00
C GLY A 43 8.86 4.67 -3.35
N ALA A 44 9.17 5.50 -4.34
CA ALA A 44 8.28 6.55 -4.83
C ALA A 44 7.02 5.98 -5.49
N LYS A 45 7.16 4.94 -6.32
CA LYS A 45 6.01 4.23 -6.91
C LYS A 45 5.11 3.60 -5.85
N LEU A 46 5.69 2.87 -4.88
CA LEU A 46 4.93 2.27 -3.78
C LEU A 46 4.17 3.33 -2.95
N LYS A 47 4.77 4.49 -2.70
CA LYS A 47 4.10 5.61 -2.01
C LYS A 47 2.96 6.20 -2.86
N ALA A 48 3.16 6.32 -4.18
CA ALA A 48 2.15 6.84 -5.10
C ALA A 48 0.94 5.90 -5.20
N ASP A 49 1.16 4.59 -5.29
CA ASP A 49 0.09 3.61 -5.39
C ASP A 49 -0.72 3.53 -4.09
N LYS A 50 -0.04 3.56 -2.93
CA LYS A 50 -0.71 3.67 -1.62
C LYS A 50 -1.51 4.97 -1.49
N ARG A 51 -0.99 6.09 -1.99
CA ARG A 51 -1.70 7.38 -1.98
C ARG A 51 -2.95 7.35 -2.87
N LYS A 52 -2.85 6.79 -4.08
CA LYS A 52 -4.02 6.61 -4.96
C LYS A 52 -5.09 5.74 -4.31
N LEU A 53 -4.68 4.67 -3.63
CA LEU A 53 -5.60 3.81 -2.88
C LEU A 53 -6.30 4.59 -1.75
N LEU A 54 -5.56 5.37 -0.98
CA LEU A 54 -6.12 6.21 0.08
C LEU A 54 -7.09 7.27 -0.41
N ILE A 55 -6.76 7.97 -1.50
CA ILE A 55 -7.64 8.98 -2.10
C ILE A 55 -8.92 8.29 -2.59
N ARG A 56 -8.81 7.15 -3.27
CA ARG A 56 -9.98 6.38 -3.74
C ARG A 56 -10.87 5.96 -2.58
N THR A 57 -10.28 5.48 -1.49
CA THR A 57 -11.00 5.14 -0.26
C THR A 57 -11.70 6.35 0.37
N GLY A 58 -11.02 7.49 0.48
CA GLY A 58 -11.60 8.73 1.02
C GLY A 58 -12.77 9.25 0.17
N VAL A 59 -12.67 9.16 -1.15
CA VAL A 59 -13.76 9.53 -2.08
C VAL A 59 -14.97 8.60 -1.92
N ILE A 60 -14.75 7.29 -1.80
CA ILE A 60 -15.82 6.33 -1.54
C ILE A 60 -16.50 6.62 -0.19
N PHE A 61 -15.73 6.90 0.86
CA PHE A 61 -16.28 7.30 2.16
C PHE A 61 -17.17 8.54 2.05
N GLY A 62 -16.64 9.62 1.45
CA GLY A 62 -17.36 10.88 1.33
C GLY A 62 -18.63 10.77 0.48
N THR A 63 -18.56 10.06 -0.66
CA THR A 63 -19.72 9.89 -1.56
C THR A 63 -20.82 9.07 -0.90
N VAL A 64 -20.50 7.95 -0.24
CA VAL A 64 -21.48 7.12 0.47
C VAL A 64 -22.09 7.87 1.66
N LEU A 65 -21.26 8.61 2.41
CA LEU A 65 -21.74 9.42 3.54
C LEU A 65 -22.74 10.49 3.07
N ILE A 66 -22.42 11.23 2.00
CA ILE A 66 -23.29 12.26 1.43
C ILE A 66 -24.58 11.65 0.90
N LEU A 67 -24.51 10.52 0.18
CA LEU A 67 -25.68 9.80 -0.33
C LEU A 67 -26.61 9.32 0.79
N CYS A 68 -26.05 8.74 1.86
CA CYS A 68 -26.84 8.30 3.01
C CYS A 68 -27.48 9.48 3.76
N LEU A 69 -26.76 10.59 3.95
CA LEU A 69 -27.30 11.79 4.61
C LEU A 69 -28.39 12.47 3.77
N ALA A 70 -28.23 12.51 2.44
CA ALA A 70 -29.22 13.07 1.52
C ALA A 70 -30.50 12.22 1.43
N SER A 71 -30.40 10.91 1.64
CA SER A 71 -31.56 10.01 1.58
C SER A 71 -32.56 10.20 2.73
N GLY A 72 -32.15 10.80 3.85
CA GLY A 72 -32.99 11.01 5.04
C GLY A 72 -33.51 9.73 5.71
N TYR A 73 -33.18 8.55 5.16
CA TYR A 73 -33.76 7.26 5.53
C TYR A 73 -33.04 6.61 6.72
N PHE A 74 -31.75 6.90 6.87
CA PHE A 74 -30.89 6.30 7.88
C PHE A 74 -30.44 7.34 8.89
N PRO A 75 -30.47 7.03 10.20
CA PRO A 75 -29.89 7.90 11.21
C PRO A 75 -28.38 8.02 11.01
N PHE A 76 -27.80 9.17 11.41
CA PHE A 76 -26.40 9.54 11.19
C PHE A 76 -25.40 8.42 11.56
N TYR A 77 -25.66 7.68 12.64
CA TYR A 77 -24.78 6.61 13.09
C TYR A 77 -24.73 5.41 12.12
N VAL A 78 -25.86 5.04 11.49
CA VAL A 78 -25.90 3.94 10.52
C VAL A 78 -25.22 4.35 9.23
N ALA A 79 -25.46 5.59 8.78
CA ALA A 79 -24.77 6.17 7.62
C ALA A 79 -23.25 6.18 7.81
N LEU A 80 -22.78 6.57 9.00
CA LEU A 80 -21.35 6.59 9.35
C LEU A 80 -20.74 5.20 9.36
N VAL A 81 -21.40 4.23 10.02
CA VAL A 81 -20.92 2.83 10.05
C VAL A 81 -20.87 2.22 8.65
N LEU A 82 -21.89 2.48 7.81
CA LEU A 82 -21.95 1.94 6.45
C LEU A 82 -20.90 2.58 5.53
N ALA A 83 -20.75 3.91 5.59
CA ALA A 83 -19.71 4.62 4.85
C ALA A 83 -18.32 4.14 5.26
N TYR A 84 -18.10 3.93 6.56
CA TYR A 84 -16.83 3.43 7.09
C TYR A 84 -16.57 1.98 6.68
N ALA A 85 -17.60 1.13 6.72
CA ALA A 85 -17.53 -0.26 6.26
C ALA A 85 -17.14 -0.35 4.78
N LEU A 86 -17.76 0.46 3.93
CA LEU A 86 -17.53 0.46 2.49
C LEU A 86 -16.18 1.09 2.11
N ALA A 87 -15.73 2.08 2.88
CA ALA A 87 -14.41 2.68 2.72
C ALA A 87 -13.27 1.73 3.14
N GLY A 88 -13.49 0.83 4.09
CA GLY A 88 -12.49 -0.16 4.49
C GLY A 88 -12.19 -1.24 3.43
N LEU A 89 -13.14 -1.50 2.53
CA LEU A 89 -13.08 -2.62 1.57
C LEU A 89 -11.91 -2.55 0.58
N PRO A 90 -11.63 -1.42 -0.10
CA PRO A 90 -10.50 -1.34 -1.04
C PRO A 90 -9.15 -1.59 -0.38
N CYS A 91 -8.96 -1.11 0.87
CA CYS A 91 -7.73 -1.31 1.61
C CYS A 91 -7.57 -2.75 2.12
N GLY A 92 -8.63 -3.34 2.68
CA GLY A 92 -8.62 -4.74 3.12
C GLY A 92 -8.38 -5.71 1.96
N TRP A 93 -8.99 -5.44 0.81
CA TRP A 93 -8.86 -6.30 -0.37
C TRP A 93 -7.45 -6.27 -0.94
N HIS A 94 -6.81 -5.09 -1.00
CA HIS A 94 -5.43 -4.97 -1.49
C HIS A 94 -4.43 -5.65 -0.53
N ALA A 95 -4.64 -5.53 0.79
CA ALA A 95 -3.81 -6.19 1.79
C ALA A 95 -3.92 -7.73 1.75
N LEU A 96 -5.14 -8.27 1.61
CA LEU A 96 -5.34 -9.72 1.45
C LEU A 96 -4.82 -10.24 0.10
N SER A 97 -4.95 -9.44 -0.96
CA SER A 97 -4.43 -9.82 -2.29
C SER A 97 -2.90 -9.85 -2.33
N ALA A 98 -2.22 -9.06 -1.50
CA ALA A 98 -0.77 -9.11 -1.35
C ALA A 98 -0.29 -10.32 -0.55
N ILE A 99 -1.10 -10.80 0.41
CA ILE A 99 -0.75 -11.96 1.25
C ILE A 99 -1.04 -13.27 0.55
N GLN A 100 -2.08 -13.35 -0.27
CA GLN A 100 -2.52 -14.62 -0.84
C GLN A 100 -1.74 -14.99 -2.12
N PRO A 101 -0.69 -15.82 -2.04
CA PRO A 101 0.09 -16.21 -3.18
C PRO A 101 -0.66 -17.35 -3.86
N ARG A 102 -1.11 -17.14 -5.11
CA ARG A 102 -1.65 -18.14 -6.07
C ARG A 102 -1.72 -19.59 -5.57
N MET A 103 -2.56 -19.88 -4.58
CA MET A 103 -2.88 -21.25 -4.23
C MET A 103 -3.93 -21.67 -5.24
N PHE A 104 -3.50 -22.47 -6.23
CA PHE A 104 -4.37 -23.19 -7.13
C PHE A 104 -5.25 -24.13 -6.29
N LEU A 105 -6.33 -23.57 -5.76
CA LEU A 105 -7.26 -24.27 -4.89
C LEU A 105 -8.38 -24.83 -5.79
N PHE A 106 -8.22 -26.09 -6.21
CA PHE A 106 -9.30 -26.90 -6.77
C PHE A 106 -10.32 -27.19 -5.66
N LEU A 107 -11.13 -26.19 -5.31
CA LEU A 107 -12.19 -26.31 -4.32
C LEU A 107 -13.57 -26.31 -5.02
N PRO A 108 -14.54 -27.15 -4.58
CA PRO A 108 -15.91 -27.12 -5.09
C PRO A 108 -16.56 -25.74 -4.96
N ILE A 109 -17.57 -25.46 -5.79
CA ILE A 109 -18.25 -24.15 -5.90
C ILE A 109 -18.69 -23.60 -4.52
N ILE A 110 -19.15 -24.47 -3.61
CA ILE A 110 -19.55 -24.11 -2.24
C ILE A 110 -18.35 -23.60 -1.42
N GLY A 111 -17.19 -24.21 -1.58
CA GLY A 111 -15.95 -23.78 -0.94
C GLY A 111 -15.48 -22.41 -1.43
N TRP A 112 -15.73 -22.07 -2.70
CA TRP A 112 -15.50 -20.72 -3.23
C TRP A 112 -16.38 -19.68 -2.55
N VAL A 113 -17.68 -19.96 -2.36
CA VAL A 113 -18.59 -19.03 -1.68
C VAL A 113 -18.15 -18.77 -0.24
N ILE A 114 -17.87 -19.83 0.53
CA ILE A 114 -17.40 -19.71 1.92
C ILE A 114 -16.07 -18.94 1.97
N TYR A 115 -15.14 -19.26 1.08
CA TYR A 115 -13.86 -18.58 0.98
C TYR A 115 -14.02 -17.07 0.66
N PHE A 116 -14.90 -16.69 -0.26
CA PHE A 116 -15.17 -15.28 -0.56
C PHE A 116 -15.83 -14.55 0.61
N VAL A 117 -16.75 -15.21 1.33
CA VAL A 117 -17.39 -14.63 2.52
C VAL A 117 -16.36 -14.40 3.63
N ILE A 118 -15.55 -15.40 3.97
CA ILE A 118 -14.48 -15.27 4.97
C ILE A 118 -13.49 -14.19 4.56
N LYS A 119 -13.10 -14.15 3.28
CA LYS A 119 -12.22 -13.12 2.72
C LYS A 119 -12.82 -11.72 2.87
N PHE A 120 -14.12 -11.57 2.66
CA PHE A 120 -14.83 -10.31 2.82
C PHE A 120 -14.87 -9.86 4.29
N PHE A 121 -15.14 -10.79 5.21
CA PHE A 121 -15.11 -10.52 6.66
C PHE A 121 -13.70 -10.17 7.16
N LEU A 122 -12.65 -10.88 6.72
CA LEU A 122 -11.27 -10.52 7.06
C LEU A 122 -10.88 -9.18 6.43
N SER A 123 -11.25 -8.93 5.18
CA SER A 123 -11.04 -7.63 4.52
C SER A 123 -11.72 -6.50 5.29
N TYR A 124 -12.91 -6.75 5.84
CA TYR A 124 -13.62 -5.80 6.69
C TYR A 124 -12.86 -5.52 8.00
N CYS A 125 -12.46 -6.56 8.75
CA CYS A 125 -11.69 -6.41 10.00
C CYS A 125 -10.33 -5.72 9.77
N VAL A 126 -9.62 -6.11 8.71
CA VAL A 126 -8.32 -5.53 8.35
C VAL A 126 -8.48 -4.09 7.84
N GLY A 127 -9.53 -3.80 7.07
CA GLY A 127 -9.84 -2.45 6.58
C GLY A 127 -10.12 -1.47 7.72
N LEU A 128 -10.81 -1.94 8.77
CA LEU A 128 -11.15 -1.19 9.98
C LEU A 128 -9.89 -0.73 10.73
N VAL A 129 -8.89 -1.60 10.86
CA VAL A 129 -7.62 -1.29 11.56
C VAL A 129 -6.60 -0.59 10.65
N ALA A 130 -6.58 -0.92 9.35
CA ALA A 130 -5.62 -0.35 8.41
C ALA A 130 -5.89 1.12 8.07
N MET A 131 -7.15 1.57 8.11
CA MET A 131 -7.52 2.96 7.88
C MET A 131 -6.90 3.95 8.88
N PRO A 132 -7.07 3.81 10.21
CA PRO A 132 -6.50 4.77 11.17
C PRO A 132 -4.96 4.77 11.13
N VAL A 133 -4.33 3.61 10.92
CA VAL A 133 -2.87 3.50 10.79
C VAL A 133 -2.34 4.27 9.57
N GLN A 134 -3.07 4.24 8.45
CA GLN A 134 -2.66 4.97 7.24
C GLN A 134 -2.85 6.48 7.39
N ILE A 135 -3.91 6.94 8.06
CA ILE A 135 -4.12 8.36 8.37
C ILE A 135 -2.99 8.89 9.25
N VAL A 136 -2.62 8.19 10.33
CA VAL A 136 -1.52 8.59 11.22
C VAL A 136 -0.18 8.65 10.48
N LYS A 137 0.08 7.70 9.57
CA LYS A 137 1.29 7.70 8.73
C LYS A 137 1.31 8.89 7.77
N ALA A 138 0.16 9.26 7.20
CA ALA A 138 0.04 10.44 6.34
C ALA A 138 0.33 11.74 7.10
N PHE A 139 -0.24 11.89 8.31
CA PHE A 139 0.03 13.04 9.17
C PHE A 139 1.50 13.15 9.60
N LYS A 140 2.13 12.02 9.98
CA LYS A 140 3.57 12.02 10.31
C LYS A 140 4.42 12.39 9.09
N ALA A 141 4.09 11.87 7.90
CA ALA A 141 4.80 12.20 6.68
C ALA A 141 4.68 13.69 6.30
N ALA A 142 3.50 14.31 6.49
CA ALA A 142 3.31 15.75 6.30
C ALA A 142 4.21 16.55 7.26
N ARG A 143 4.20 16.20 8.55
CA ARG A 143 5.03 16.87 9.57
C ARG A 143 6.53 16.75 9.29
N THR A 144 6.99 15.59 8.79
CA THR A 144 8.40 15.42 8.42
C THR A 144 8.78 16.25 7.19
N ALA A 145 7.88 16.45 6.24
CA ALA A 145 8.12 17.31 5.08
C ALA A 145 8.27 18.78 5.49
N ASP A 146 7.46 19.25 6.44
CA ASP A 146 7.52 20.63 6.94
C ASP A 146 8.86 20.91 7.65
N HIS A 147 9.34 19.96 8.47
CA HIS A 147 10.63 20.11 9.16
C HIS A 147 11.84 20.12 8.22
N VAL A 148 11.76 19.44 7.08
CA VAL A 148 12.83 19.42 6.07
C VAL A 148 12.79 20.68 5.20
N ALA A 149 11.63 21.31 5.01
CA ALA A 149 11.50 22.56 4.25
C ALA A 149 11.99 23.80 5.01
N THR A 150 12.17 23.69 6.34
CA THR A 150 12.66 24.78 7.21
C THR A 150 14.18 24.76 7.46
N LEU A 151 14.91 23.82 6.88
CA LEU A 151 16.39 23.70 6.93
C LEU A 151 16.99 24.06 5.57
#